data_AF-A0A067BV13-F1
#
_entry.id   AF-A0A067BV13-F1
#
_cell.length_a   1.000
_cell.length_b   1.000
_cell.length_c   1.000
_cell.angle_alpha   90.00
_cell.angle_beta   90.00
_cell.angle_gamma   90.00
#
_symmetry.space_group_name_H-M   'P 1'
#
loop_
_entity.id
_entity.type
_entity.pdbx_description
1 polymer ?
#
loop_
_entity_poly.entity_id
_entity_poly.type
_entity_poly.pdbx_seq_one_letter_code
_entity_poly.pdbx_strand_id
1 'polypeptide(L)'
;MATNGSTITADAWRARFGPVMATSDPLIAKTVEFVRSALSSNDASHDWNHIERVWRMSVRIATEEKVARMDCVVLAALLHDIDDWKYAGSETSERALAFLQSQNVEAEKIAFVLKIIKGVGFKEELAGGAEAMFPELACVQDADRLDAIGALGIARCLTYGGHKKRVLYDVESPPNVGMDKEAYMKNKDGATLNHFYEKLFKLKDMMKTDAGRRIADERHAYMQEFVQKICSEIAGLS
;
A
#
# COMPACT_ATOMS: atom_id res chain seq x y z
N MET A 1 38.79 -13.37 -17.37
CA MET A 1 37.65 -14.01 -18.05
C MET A 1 36.42 -13.18 -17.73
N ALA A 2 36.02 -12.30 -18.64
CA ALA A 2 34.84 -11.46 -18.49
C ALA A 2 33.60 -12.30 -18.84
N THR A 3 32.67 -12.47 -17.90
CA THR A 3 31.42 -13.17 -18.14
C THR A 3 30.50 -12.32 -19.00
N ASN A 4 30.14 -12.88 -20.14
CA ASN A 4 29.17 -12.42 -21.14
C ASN A 4 28.05 -11.54 -20.58
N GLY A 5 27.96 -10.32 -21.11
CA GLY A 5 26.79 -9.47 -20.97
C GLY A 5 25.62 -10.06 -21.75
N SER A 6 24.76 -10.83 -21.07
CA SER A 6 23.47 -11.22 -21.61
C SER A 6 22.53 -10.01 -21.58
N THR A 7 22.15 -9.49 -22.75
CA THR A 7 21.13 -8.43 -22.84
C THR A 7 19.80 -8.97 -22.30
N ILE A 8 19.24 -8.32 -21.29
CA ILE A 8 17.91 -8.67 -20.77
C ILE A 8 16.87 -8.16 -21.78
N THR A 9 16.11 -9.08 -22.40
CA THR A 9 15.03 -8.70 -23.33
C THR A 9 13.85 -8.10 -22.58
N ALA A 10 13.02 -7.31 -23.26
CA ALA A 10 11.81 -6.73 -22.65
C ALA A 10 10.87 -7.82 -22.10
N ASP A 11 10.73 -8.94 -22.79
CA ASP A 11 9.88 -10.05 -22.34
C ASP A 11 10.47 -10.76 -21.11
N ALA A 12 11.79 -11.01 -21.10
CA ALA A 12 12.48 -11.57 -19.94
C ALA A 12 12.42 -10.63 -18.73
N TRP A 13 12.43 -9.31 -18.96
CA TRP A 13 12.24 -8.32 -17.91
C TRP A 13 10.81 -8.35 -17.35
N ARG A 14 9.78 -8.29 -18.22
CA ARG A 14 8.37 -8.35 -17.80
C ARG A 14 8.04 -9.63 -17.03
N ALA A 15 8.61 -10.77 -17.44
CA ALA A 15 8.41 -12.05 -16.77
C ALA A 15 8.81 -12.05 -15.28
N ARG A 16 9.71 -11.16 -14.85
CA ARG A 16 10.13 -11.04 -13.44
C ARG A 16 9.05 -10.46 -12.53
N PHE A 17 8.08 -9.72 -13.07
CA PHE A 17 7.06 -9.00 -12.29
C PHE A 17 5.70 -9.72 -12.28
N GLY A 18 5.65 -10.94 -12.82
CA GLY A 18 4.42 -11.71 -12.97
C GLY A 18 3.55 -11.24 -14.14
N PRO A 19 2.43 -11.93 -14.40
CA PRO A 19 1.51 -11.55 -15.47
C PRO A 19 0.85 -10.21 -15.16
N VAL A 20 0.63 -9.38 -16.17
CA VAL A 20 -0.19 -8.16 -16.05
C VAL A 20 -1.56 -8.56 -15.51
N MET A 21 -2.07 -7.83 -14.52
CA MET A 21 -3.42 -8.11 -14.02
C MET A 21 -4.43 -7.83 -15.13
N ALA A 22 -5.30 -8.81 -15.41
CA ALA A 22 -6.31 -8.75 -16.44
C ALA A 22 -7.66 -9.22 -15.89
N THR A 23 -8.74 -8.78 -16.52
CA THR A 23 -10.10 -9.12 -16.13
C THR A 23 -10.98 -9.23 -17.38
N SER A 24 -11.93 -10.15 -17.36
CA SER A 24 -13.02 -10.21 -18.35
C SER A 24 -14.25 -9.41 -17.92
N ASP A 25 -14.28 -8.91 -16.68
CA ASP A 25 -15.36 -8.08 -16.17
C ASP A 25 -15.29 -6.66 -16.75
N PRO A 26 -16.30 -6.19 -17.50
CA PRO A 26 -16.28 -4.88 -18.14
C PRO A 26 -16.21 -3.71 -17.15
N LEU A 27 -16.81 -3.83 -15.96
CA LEU A 27 -16.78 -2.79 -14.95
C LEU A 27 -15.37 -2.66 -14.37
N ILE A 28 -14.73 -3.78 -14.04
CA ILE A 28 -13.36 -3.77 -13.53
C ILE A 28 -12.40 -3.22 -14.61
N ALA A 29 -12.56 -3.62 -15.88
CA ALA A 29 -11.73 -3.11 -16.97
C ALA A 29 -11.81 -1.58 -17.11
N LYS A 30 -13.03 -1.01 -17.09
CA LYS A 30 -13.23 0.45 -17.10
C LYS A 30 -12.69 1.13 -15.85
N THR A 31 -12.77 0.47 -14.70
CA THR A 31 -12.19 0.98 -13.43
C THR A 31 -10.67 1.09 -13.54
N VAL A 32 -10.02 0.07 -14.12
CA VAL A 32 -8.58 0.09 -14.41
C VAL A 32 -8.20 1.26 -15.31
N GLU A 33 -8.93 1.48 -16.40
CA GLU A 33 -8.68 2.60 -17.33
C GLU A 33 -8.84 3.96 -16.63
N PHE A 34 -9.92 4.12 -15.87
CA PHE A 34 -10.19 5.33 -15.10
C PHE A 34 -9.08 5.64 -14.09
N VAL A 35 -8.67 4.65 -13.30
CA VAL A 35 -7.63 4.83 -12.28
C VAL A 35 -6.27 5.09 -12.91
N ARG A 36 -5.91 4.38 -13.99
CA ARG A 36 -4.67 4.66 -14.75
C ARG A 36 -4.61 6.11 -15.22
N SER A 37 -5.72 6.61 -15.77
CA SER A 37 -5.80 8.01 -16.21
C SER A 37 -5.77 8.99 -15.04
N ALA A 38 -6.40 8.64 -13.92
CA ALA A 38 -6.49 9.50 -12.74
C ALA A 38 -5.14 9.68 -12.03
N LEU A 39 -4.28 8.67 -12.07
CA LEU A 39 -3.00 8.64 -11.35
C LEU A 39 -1.78 8.90 -12.24
N SER A 40 -1.98 9.27 -13.51
CA SER A 40 -0.87 9.46 -14.46
C SER A 40 0.12 10.56 -14.07
N SER A 41 -0.28 11.49 -13.19
CA SER A 41 0.54 12.58 -12.67
C SER A 41 1.08 12.35 -11.25
N ASN A 42 0.79 11.21 -10.63
CA ASN A 42 1.23 10.93 -9.26
C ASN A 42 2.71 10.55 -9.20
N ASP A 43 3.31 10.73 -8.01
CA ASP A 43 4.68 10.27 -7.76
C ASP A 43 4.76 8.74 -7.63
N ALA A 44 5.99 8.21 -7.72
CA ALA A 44 6.25 6.76 -7.70
C ALA A 44 5.82 6.04 -6.41
N SER A 45 5.44 6.77 -5.35
CA SER A 45 4.91 6.17 -4.13
C SER A 45 3.39 5.97 -4.19
N HIS A 46 2.66 6.65 -5.07
CA HIS A 46 1.20 6.52 -5.21
C HIS A 46 0.78 6.44 -6.69
N ASP A 47 1.58 5.74 -7.49
CA ASP A 47 1.36 5.54 -8.92
C ASP A 47 0.48 4.33 -9.22
N TRP A 48 0.18 4.11 -10.51
CA TRP A 48 -0.54 2.93 -10.97
C TRP A 48 0.08 1.61 -10.47
N ASN A 49 1.41 1.54 -10.34
CA ASN A 49 2.08 0.31 -9.92
C ASN A 49 1.74 -0.05 -8.47
N HIS A 50 1.54 0.93 -7.59
CA HIS A 50 1.01 0.68 -6.24
C HIS A 50 -0.38 0.04 -6.31
N ILE A 51 -1.31 0.64 -7.06
CA ILE A 51 -2.67 0.13 -7.20
C ILE A 51 -2.68 -1.30 -7.76
N GLU A 52 -1.88 -1.58 -8.79
CA GLU A 52 -1.83 -2.92 -9.40
C GLU A 52 -1.29 -3.97 -8.42
N ARG A 53 -0.30 -3.63 -7.58
CA ARG A 53 0.22 -4.54 -6.55
C ARG A 53 -0.78 -4.77 -5.43
N VAL A 54 -1.48 -3.73 -4.98
CA VAL A 54 -2.57 -3.85 -4.00
C VAL A 54 -3.69 -4.70 -4.57
N TRP A 55 -4.15 -4.45 -5.79
CA TRP A 55 -5.16 -5.27 -6.46
C TRP A 55 -4.75 -6.75 -6.51
N ARG A 56 -3.53 -7.04 -6.97
CA ARG A 56 -2.99 -8.41 -7.03
C ARG A 56 -2.98 -9.08 -5.65
N MET A 57 -2.56 -8.35 -4.62
CA MET A 57 -2.49 -8.88 -3.26
C MET A 57 -3.89 -9.08 -2.66
N SER A 58 -4.82 -8.15 -2.89
CA SER A 58 -6.21 -8.25 -2.45
C SER A 58 -6.89 -9.49 -3.04
N VAL A 59 -6.70 -9.77 -4.34
CA VAL A 59 -7.22 -10.98 -4.99
C VAL A 59 -6.63 -12.24 -4.35
N ARG A 60 -5.32 -12.26 -4.12
CA ARG A 60 -4.66 -13.41 -3.47
C ARG A 60 -5.24 -13.67 -2.08
N ILE A 61 -5.27 -12.64 -1.22
CA ILE A 61 -5.75 -12.76 0.16
C ILE A 61 -7.23 -13.16 0.16
N ALA A 62 -8.08 -12.47 -0.61
CA ALA A 62 -9.50 -12.79 -0.68
C ALA A 62 -9.80 -14.21 -1.19
N THR A 63 -8.92 -14.76 -2.04
CA THR A 63 -9.01 -16.16 -2.49
C THR A 63 -8.64 -17.12 -1.37
N GLU A 64 -7.54 -16.88 -0.66
CA GLU A 64 -7.10 -17.71 0.49
C GLU A 64 -8.14 -17.68 1.63
N GLU A 65 -8.73 -16.51 1.89
CA GLU A 65 -9.75 -16.26 2.92
C GLU A 65 -11.19 -16.59 2.48
N LYS A 66 -11.39 -17.04 1.22
CA LYS A 66 -12.68 -17.46 0.65
C LYS A 66 -13.78 -16.40 0.77
N VAL A 67 -13.43 -15.15 0.47
CA VAL A 67 -14.35 -14.01 0.53
C VAL A 67 -15.44 -14.10 -0.53
N ALA A 68 -16.67 -13.74 -0.16
CA ALA A 68 -17.84 -13.88 -1.02
C ALA A 68 -17.89 -12.82 -2.15
N ARG A 69 -17.60 -11.55 -1.83
CA ARG A 69 -17.72 -10.43 -2.78
C ARG A 69 -16.36 -10.03 -3.37
N MET A 70 -15.76 -10.94 -4.15
CA MET A 70 -14.46 -10.72 -4.81
C MET A 70 -14.46 -9.49 -5.73
N ASP A 71 -15.56 -9.25 -6.44
CA ASP A 71 -15.73 -8.07 -7.30
C ASP A 71 -15.66 -6.77 -6.50
N CYS A 72 -16.31 -6.71 -5.33
CA CYS A 72 -16.23 -5.55 -4.42
C CYS A 72 -14.80 -5.35 -3.87
N VAL A 73 -14.09 -6.42 -3.52
CA VAL A 73 -12.68 -6.36 -3.09
C VAL A 73 -11.82 -5.75 -4.19
N VAL A 74 -12.00 -6.20 -5.44
CA VAL A 74 -11.23 -5.69 -6.58
C VAL A 74 -11.54 -4.22 -6.85
N LEU A 75 -12.82 -3.84 -6.89
CA LEU A 75 -13.22 -2.45 -7.12
C LEU A 75 -12.68 -1.52 -6.01
N ALA A 76 -12.77 -1.94 -4.75
CA ALA A 76 -12.23 -1.17 -3.64
C ALA A 76 -10.70 -1.05 -3.71
N ALA A 77 -9.97 -2.13 -4.01
CA ALA A 77 -8.52 -2.09 -4.17
C ALA A 77 -8.08 -1.15 -5.31
N LEU A 78 -8.82 -1.10 -6.42
CA LEU A 78 -8.53 -0.19 -7.53
C LEU A 78 -8.82 1.28 -7.18
N LEU A 79 -9.84 1.54 -6.36
CA LEU A 79 -10.34 2.89 -6.10
C LEU A 79 -9.86 3.50 -4.77
N HIS A 80 -9.25 2.73 -3.85
CA HIS A 80 -9.00 3.20 -2.48
C HIS A 80 -8.16 4.48 -2.38
N ASP A 81 -7.21 4.68 -3.29
CA ASP A 81 -6.23 5.78 -3.26
C ASP A 81 -6.56 6.92 -4.25
N ILE A 82 -7.72 6.86 -4.94
CA ILE A 82 -8.08 7.88 -5.96
C ILE A 82 -8.45 9.24 -5.36
N ASP A 83 -8.83 9.24 -4.08
CA ASP A 83 -9.31 10.39 -3.31
C ASP A 83 -8.31 10.78 -2.19
N ASP A 84 -7.08 10.24 -2.16
CA ASP A 84 -6.11 10.56 -1.09
C ASP A 84 -5.76 12.06 -1.11
N TRP A 85 -6.13 12.73 -0.02
CA TRP A 85 -6.12 14.18 0.30
C TRP A 85 -4.82 14.93 0.03
N LYS A 86 -3.72 14.25 -0.31
CA LYS A 86 -2.44 14.91 -0.67
C LYS A 86 -2.55 15.71 -1.96
N TYR A 87 -3.59 15.49 -2.78
CA TYR A 87 -3.78 16.14 -4.07
C TYR A 87 -5.21 16.67 -4.35
N ALA A 88 -6.21 16.31 -3.55
CA ALA A 88 -7.58 16.79 -3.69
C ALA A 88 -8.15 17.18 -2.31
N GLY A 89 -8.55 18.45 -2.16
CA GLY A 89 -9.06 19.00 -0.89
C GLY A 89 -10.53 18.68 -0.59
N SER A 90 -11.06 17.51 -0.97
CA SER A 90 -12.46 17.13 -0.77
C SER A 90 -12.63 15.86 0.09
N GLU A 91 -13.87 15.54 0.45
CA GLU A 91 -14.20 14.41 1.32
C GLU A 91 -13.75 13.08 0.70
N THR A 92 -13.26 12.19 1.56
CA THR A 92 -12.82 10.84 1.17
C THR A 92 -13.94 10.08 0.45
N SER A 93 -13.70 9.66 -0.80
CA SER A 93 -14.52 8.80 -1.67
C SER A 93 -15.42 9.45 -2.73
N GLU A 94 -15.36 10.77 -2.96
CA GLU A 94 -16.23 11.45 -3.93
C GLU A 94 -16.01 10.99 -5.39
N ARG A 95 -14.75 10.84 -5.83
CA ARG A 95 -14.45 10.43 -7.21
C ARG A 95 -14.80 8.96 -7.43
N ALA A 96 -14.57 8.12 -6.43
CA ALA A 96 -14.97 6.71 -6.47
C ALA A 96 -16.50 6.59 -6.63
N LEU A 97 -17.27 7.36 -5.84
CA LEU A 97 -18.74 7.40 -5.95
C LEU A 97 -19.19 7.87 -7.34
N ALA A 98 -18.69 9.02 -7.80
CA ALA A 98 -19.08 9.59 -9.08
C ALA A 98 -18.76 8.64 -10.25
N PHE A 99 -17.60 7.98 -10.21
CA PHE A 99 -17.22 6.99 -11.21
C PHE A 99 -18.18 5.78 -11.20
N LEU A 100 -18.43 5.16 -10.04
CA LEU A 100 -19.30 3.99 -9.97
C LEU A 100 -20.74 4.31 -10.41
N GLN A 101 -21.25 5.49 -10.06
CA GLN A 101 -22.55 5.97 -10.55
C GLN A 101 -22.57 6.14 -12.07
N SER A 102 -21.51 6.71 -12.65
CA SER A 102 -21.39 6.86 -14.12
C SER A 102 -21.38 5.53 -14.87
N GLN A 103 -21.00 4.44 -14.20
CA GLN A 103 -21.02 3.08 -14.74
C GLN A 103 -22.34 2.33 -14.48
N ASN A 104 -23.37 3.01 -13.94
CA ASN A 104 -24.66 2.43 -13.58
C ASN A 104 -24.57 1.24 -12.60
N VAL A 105 -23.62 1.29 -11.67
CA VAL A 105 -23.50 0.25 -10.62
C VAL A 105 -24.65 0.38 -9.63
N GLU A 106 -25.18 -0.76 -9.18
CA GLU A 106 -26.27 -0.79 -8.20
C GLU A 106 -25.89 -0.11 -6.88
N ALA A 107 -26.81 0.65 -6.31
CA ALA A 107 -26.57 1.45 -5.10
C ALA A 107 -26.06 0.62 -3.91
N GLU A 108 -26.54 -0.62 -3.75
CA GLU A 108 -26.07 -1.53 -2.70
C GLU A 108 -24.59 -1.87 -2.87
N LYS A 109 -24.17 -2.20 -4.10
CA LYS A 109 -22.76 -2.50 -4.43
C LYS A 109 -21.89 -1.27 -4.25
N ILE A 110 -22.35 -0.10 -4.68
CA ILE A 110 -21.64 1.18 -4.45
C ILE A 110 -21.42 1.40 -2.96
N ALA A 111 -22.49 1.34 -2.15
CA ALA A 111 -22.39 1.55 -0.71
C ALA A 111 -21.41 0.58 -0.05
N PHE A 112 -21.41 -0.68 -0.49
CA PHE A 112 -20.49 -1.70 0.01
C PHE A 112 -19.02 -1.42 -0.37
N VAL A 113 -18.75 -1.06 -1.63
CA VAL A 113 -17.39 -0.69 -2.08
C VAL A 113 -16.88 0.55 -1.34
N LEU A 114 -17.71 1.58 -1.21
CA LEU A 114 -17.35 2.79 -0.48
C LEU A 114 -17.09 2.53 1.01
N LYS A 115 -17.83 1.58 1.61
CA LYS A 115 -17.59 1.15 2.99
C LYS A 115 -16.20 0.53 3.14
N ILE A 116 -15.76 -0.28 2.16
CA ILE A 116 -14.39 -0.82 2.17
C ILE A 116 -13.38 0.32 2.06
N ILE A 117 -13.51 1.20 1.06
CA ILE A 117 -12.56 2.30 0.80
C ILE A 117 -12.35 3.16 2.05
N LYS A 118 -13.43 3.57 2.73
CA LYS A 118 -13.37 4.37 3.96
C LYS A 118 -12.62 3.70 5.09
N GLY A 119 -12.61 2.36 5.13
CA GLY A 119 -11.93 1.58 6.17
C GLY A 119 -10.46 1.26 5.88
N VAL A 120 -9.92 1.50 4.68
CA VAL A 120 -8.55 1.09 4.33
C VAL A 120 -7.48 1.92 5.05
N GLY A 121 -7.72 3.22 5.26
CA GLY A 121 -6.69 4.16 5.71
C GLY A 121 -6.14 3.93 7.13
N PHE A 122 -4.81 4.03 7.25
CA PHE A 122 -4.08 3.86 8.52
C PHE A 122 -4.40 4.95 9.56
N LYS A 123 -4.67 6.18 9.12
CA LYS A 123 -4.90 7.32 10.03
C LYS A 123 -6.29 7.25 10.68
N GLU A 124 -7.22 6.64 9.98
CA GLU A 124 -8.61 6.47 10.37
C GLU A 124 -8.67 5.42 11.50
N GLU A 125 -7.87 4.36 11.38
CA GLU A 125 -7.71 3.36 12.44
C GLU A 125 -7.03 3.93 13.70
N LEU A 126 -6.00 4.79 13.56
CA LEU A 126 -5.37 5.47 14.70
C LEU A 126 -6.33 6.41 15.47
N ALA A 127 -7.42 6.86 14.84
CA ALA A 127 -8.41 7.72 15.48
C ALA A 127 -9.45 6.96 16.32
N GLY A 128 -9.38 5.63 16.39
CA GLY A 128 -10.35 4.80 17.12
C GLY A 128 -11.74 4.71 16.47
N GLY A 129 -11.93 5.32 15.29
CA GLY A 129 -13.17 5.29 14.51
C GLY A 129 -13.23 4.15 13.50
N ALA A 130 -12.58 3.03 13.77
CA ALA A 130 -12.49 1.92 12.81
C ALA A 130 -13.90 1.35 12.56
N GLU A 131 -14.30 1.31 11.28
CA GLU A 131 -15.46 0.53 10.82
C GLU A 131 -15.36 -0.90 11.38
N ALA A 132 -16.51 -1.47 11.76
CA ALA A 132 -16.55 -2.85 12.22
C ALA A 132 -15.91 -3.76 11.16
N MET A 133 -14.90 -4.53 11.54
CA MET A 133 -14.12 -5.31 10.58
C MET A 133 -14.97 -6.40 9.92
N PHE A 134 -14.85 -6.53 8.60
CA PHE A 134 -15.50 -7.58 7.80
C PHE A 134 -14.53 -8.10 6.72
N PRO A 135 -14.76 -9.30 6.16
CA PRO A 135 -13.76 -10.02 5.37
C PRO A 135 -13.21 -9.25 4.15
N GLU A 136 -14.06 -8.59 3.38
CA GLU A 136 -13.64 -7.82 2.21
C GLU A 136 -12.76 -6.62 2.59
N LEU A 137 -13.13 -5.90 3.66
CA LEU A 137 -12.32 -4.81 4.18
C LEU A 137 -10.97 -5.32 4.71
N ALA A 138 -10.97 -6.43 5.45
CA ALA A 138 -9.76 -7.06 5.96
C ALA A 138 -8.76 -7.37 4.84
N CYS A 139 -9.25 -7.89 3.71
CA CYS A 139 -8.41 -8.24 2.56
C CYS A 139 -7.76 -7.01 1.90
N VAL A 140 -8.54 -5.96 1.62
CA VAL A 140 -8.02 -4.76 0.95
C VAL A 140 -7.08 -3.99 1.88
N GLN A 141 -7.45 -3.89 3.16
CA GLN A 141 -6.64 -3.21 4.17
C GLN A 141 -5.29 -3.92 4.39
N ASP A 142 -5.29 -5.26 4.48
CA ASP A 142 -4.04 -6.01 4.59
C ASP A 142 -3.20 -5.89 3.32
N ALA A 143 -3.82 -5.96 2.14
CA ALA A 143 -3.11 -5.82 0.86
C ALA A 143 -2.39 -4.47 0.73
N ASP A 144 -3.04 -3.36 1.10
CA ASP A 144 -2.43 -2.03 1.13
C ASP A 144 -1.25 -1.96 2.11
N ARG A 145 -1.47 -2.40 3.37
CA ARG A 145 -0.42 -2.41 4.38
C ARG A 145 0.76 -3.29 4.01
N LEU A 146 0.52 -4.42 3.36
CA LEU A 146 1.57 -5.30 2.89
C LEU A 146 2.45 -4.59 1.86
N ASP A 147 1.90 -3.77 0.96
CA ASP A 147 2.68 -2.99 -0.02
C ASP A 147 3.58 -1.93 0.64
N ALA A 148 3.25 -1.51 1.86
CA ALA A 148 4.07 -0.60 2.66
C ALA A 148 5.24 -1.27 3.40
N ILE A 149 5.33 -2.61 3.44
CA ILE A 149 6.38 -3.35 4.14
C ILE A 149 7.17 -4.30 3.22
N GLY A 150 8.27 -4.86 3.74
CA GLY A 150 9.19 -5.72 2.99
C GLY A 150 10.15 -4.93 2.11
N ALA A 151 10.79 -5.61 1.15
CA ALA A 151 11.77 -5.00 0.24
C ALA A 151 11.23 -3.79 -0.52
N LEU A 152 9.97 -3.86 -0.95
CA LEU A 152 9.31 -2.75 -1.62
C LEU A 152 8.96 -1.62 -0.64
N GLY A 153 8.50 -1.96 0.57
CA GLY A 153 8.27 -0.99 1.64
C GLY A 153 9.51 -0.17 1.98
N ILE A 154 10.68 -0.83 2.05
CA ILE A 154 11.99 -0.17 2.19
C ILE A 154 12.22 0.83 1.05
N ALA A 155 12.11 0.36 -0.20
CA ALA A 155 12.36 1.21 -1.37
C ALA A 155 11.45 2.44 -1.38
N ARG A 156 10.14 2.25 -1.15
CA ARG A 156 9.14 3.33 -1.07
C ARG A 156 9.45 4.30 0.07
N CYS A 157 9.82 3.81 1.24
CA CYS A 157 10.17 4.63 2.40
C CYS A 157 11.36 5.55 2.11
N LEU A 158 12.43 5.00 1.53
CA LEU A 158 13.63 5.75 1.16
C LEU A 158 13.35 6.77 0.02
N THR A 159 12.61 6.37 -1.01
CA THR A 159 12.20 7.26 -2.10
C THR A 159 11.39 8.44 -1.58
N TYR A 160 10.41 8.18 -0.70
CA TYR A 160 9.60 9.24 -0.10
C TYR A 160 10.43 10.15 0.82
N GLY A 161 11.33 9.58 1.63
CA GLY A 161 12.28 10.33 2.45
C GLY A 161 13.14 11.29 1.62
N GLY A 162 13.68 10.80 0.51
CA GLY A 162 14.44 11.62 -0.45
C GLY A 162 13.60 12.72 -1.10
N HIS A 163 12.38 12.42 -1.56
CA HIS A 163 11.46 13.43 -2.11
C HIS A 163 11.12 14.53 -1.09
N LYS A 164 10.94 14.15 0.18
CA LYS A 164 10.72 15.09 1.29
C LYS A 164 11.98 15.72 1.86
N LYS A 165 13.17 15.41 1.30
CA LYS A 165 14.48 15.90 1.75
C LYS A 165 14.73 15.66 3.24
N ARG A 166 14.21 14.56 3.78
CA ARG A 166 14.46 14.14 5.16
C ARG A 166 15.89 13.62 5.28
N VAL A 167 16.49 13.81 6.45
CA VAL A 167 17.73 13.10 6.79
C VAL A 167 17.46 11.59 6.78
N LEU A 168 18.48 10.81 6.40
CA LEU A 168 18.35 9.36 6.40
C LEU A 168 18.25 8.84 7.85
N TYR A 169 19.17 9.28 8.71
CA TYR A 169 19.24 8.94 10.12
C TYR A 169 19.78 10.13 10.91
N ASP A 170 19.48 10.16 12.21
CA ASP A 170 20.02 11.11 13.18
C ASP A 170 20.14 10.39 14.52
N VAL A 171 21.38 10.28 15.04
CA VAL A 171 21.68 9.52 16.26
C VAL A 171 21.21 10.23 17.52
N GLU A 172 21.06 11.56 17.48
CA GLU A 172 20.58 12.38 18.59
C GLU A 172 19.05 12.47 18.62
N SER A 173 18.37 11.96 17.59
CA SER A 173 16.92 11.99 17.42
C SER A 173 16.35 10.58 17.30
N PRO A 174 16.11 9.88 18.43
CA PRO A 174 15.58 8.51 18.42
C PRO A 174 14.12 8.45 17.91
N PRO A 175 13.66 7.29 17.40
CA PRO A 175 12.29 7.13 16.94
C PRO A 175 11.26 7.27 18.06
N ASN A 176 10.13 7.93 17.79
CA ASN A 176 9.04 8.05 18.75
C ASN A 176 8.08 6.84 18.65
N VAL A 177 8.36 5.81 19.44
CA VAL A 177 7.56 4.58 19.48
C VAL A 177 6.33 4.79 20.38
N GLY A 178 5.19 5.09 19.78
CA GLY A 178 3.91 5.20 20.51
C GLY A 178 3.07 6.43 20.18
N MET A 179 3.44 7.15 19.11
CA MET A 179 2.67 8.29 18.63
C MET A 179 1.20 7.96 18.37
N ASP A 180 0.33 8.81 18.89
CA ASP A 180 -1.06 8.91 18.43
C ASP A 180 -1.13 9.54 17.03
N LYS A 181 -2.35 9.65 16.48
CA LYS A 181 -2.60 10.22 15.16
C LYS A 181 -2.04 11.64 15.01
N GLU A 182 -2.23 12.47 16.03
CA GLU A 182 -1.86 13.90 15.98
C GLU A 182 -0.34 14.06 15.98
N ALA A 183 0.34 13.33 16.86
CA ALA A 183 1.79 13.28 16.92
C ALA A 183 2.38 12.74 15.61
N TYR A 184 1.82 11.66 15.06
CA TYR A 184 2.25 11.09 13.78
C TYR A 184 2.11 12.09 12.62
N MET A 185 1.00 12.83 12.56
CA MET A 185 0.79 13.83 11.51
C MET A 185 1.68 15.06 11.62
N LYS A 186 2.12 15.40 12.84
CA LYS A 186 3.05 16.49 13.13
C LYS A 186 4.51 16.10 12.88
N ASN A 187 4.86 14.81 12.92
CA ASN A 187 6.22 14.31 12.68
C ASN A 187 6.60 14.32 11.19
N LYS A 188 6.63 15.51 10.59
CA LYS A 188 6.92 15.70 9.17
C LYS A 188 8.43 15.71 8.87
N ASP A 189 9.25 16.03 9.85
CA ASP A 189 10.69 16.25 9.69
C ASP A 189 11.54 15.14 10.33
N GLY A 190 10.91 14.10 10.88
CA GLY A 190 11.61 12.94 11.44
C GLY A 190 12.51 12.22 10.42
N ALA A 191 13.59 11.63 10.92
CA ALA A 191 14.53 10.87 10.10
C ALA A 191 13.85 9.69 9.39
N THR A 192 14.33 9.37 8.19
CA THR A 192 13.73 8.32 7.35
C THR A 192 13.79 6.94 8.01
N LEU A 193 14.92 6.59 8.67
CA LEU A 193 15.05 5.34 9.41
C LEU A 193 14.11 5.25 10.62
N ASN A 194 13.79 6.38 11.27
CA ASN A 194 12.86 6.37 12.41
C ASN A 194 11.46 5.90 11.98
N HIS A 195 11.07 6.16 10.72
CA HIS A 195 9.77 5.74 10.19
C HIS A 195 9.55 4.23 10.25
N PHE A 196 10.62 3.43 10.19
CA PHE A 196 10.53 1.97 10.36
C PHE A 196 9.97 1.61 11.73
N TYR A 197 10.49 2.23 12.79
CA TYR A 197 10.05 2.00 14.18
C TYR A 197 8.74 2.70 14.51
N GLU A 198 8.53 3.90 13.97
CA GLU A 198 7.35 4.71 14.25
C GLU A 198 6.08 4.12 13.63
N LYS A 199 6.20 3.47 12.46
CA LYS A 199 5.08 2.90 11.71
C LYS A 199 5.34 1.50 11.15
N LEU A 200 6.34 1.32 10.28
CA LEU A 200 6.39 0.15 9.40
C LEU A 200 6.47 -1.18 10.15
N PHE A 201 7.23 -1.24 11.24
CA PHE A 201 7.37 -2.42 12.10
C PHE A 201 6.10 -2.76 12.89
N LYS A 202 5.14 -1.83 13.00
CA LYS A 202 3.85 -2.07 13.67
C LYS A 202 2.83 -2.72 12.75
N LEU A 203 2.98 -2.55 11.43
CA LEU A 203 1.96 -2.96 10.46
C LEU A 203 1.71 -4.48 10.46
N LYS A 204 2.75 -5.28 10.74
CA LYS A 204 2.63 -6.73 10.88
C LYS A 204 1.56 -7.12 11.90
N ASP A 205 1.55 -6.48 13.07
CA ASP A 205 0.66 -6.83 14.18
C ASP A 205 -0.76 -6.25 13.98
N MET A 206 -0.94 -5.46 12.91
CA MET A 206 -2.22 -4.85 12.54
C MET A 206 -2.95 -5.63 11.44
N MET A 207 -2.35 -6.70 10.91
CA MET A 207 -2.96 -7.53 9.86
C MET A 207 -4.21 -8.25 10.37
N LYS A 208 -5.27 -8.25 9.56
CA LYS A 208 -6.61 -8.73 9.92
C LYS A 208 -6.82 -10.18 9.51
N THR A 209 -6.26 -10.59 8.37
CA THR A 209 -6.40 -11.93 7.76
C THR A 209 -5.27 -12.87 8.17
N ASP A 210 -5.51 -14.18 8.11
CA ASP A 210 -4.46 -15.17 8.36
C ASP A 210 -3.40 -15.15 7.26
N ALA A 211 -3.83 -15.00 6.00
CA ALA A 211 -2.93 -14.80 4.87
C ALA A 211 -2.08 -13.53 5.02
N GLY A 212 -2.69 -12.43 5.42
CA GLY A 212 -2.02 -11.14 5.66
C GLY A 212 -0.94 -11.25 6.73
N ARG A 213 -1.25 -11.83 7.89
CA ARG A 213 -0.28 -12.08 8.98
C ARG A 213 0.93 -12.88 8.50
N ARG A 214 0.68 -14.01 7.81
CA ARG A 214 1.74 -14.90 7.32
C ARG A 214 2.71 -14.21 6.36
N ILE A 215 2.18 -13.42 5.42
CA ILE A 215 3.00 -12.67 4.45
C ILE A 215 3.72 -11.51 5.15
N ALA A 216 3.07 -10.87 6.11
CA ALA A 216 3.66 -9.76 6.85
C ALA A 216 4.84 -10.18 7.70
N ASP A 217 4.84 -11.39 8.29
CA ASP A 217 5.96 -11.90 9.07
C ASP A 217 7.25 -12.01 8.24
N GLU A 218 7.18 -12.59 7.03
CA GLU A 218 8.33 -12.64 6.12
C GLU A 218 8.82 -11.24 5.73
N ARG A 219 7.90 -10.36 5.35
CA ARG A 219 8.24 -8.98 4.94
C ARG A 219 8.85 -8.17 6.08
N HIS A 220 8.32 -8.34 7.29
CA HIS A 220 8.82 -7.70 8.50
C HIS A 220 10.23 -8.15 8.85
N ALA A 221 10.48 -9.47 8.85
CA ALA A 221 11.79 -10.03 9.13
C ALA A 221 12.87 -9.44 8.20
N TYR A 222 12.58 -9.34 6.90
CA TYR A 222 13.49 -8.74 5.93
C TYR A 222 13.76 -7.25 6.21
N MET A 223 12.75 -6.48 6.63
CA MET A 223 12.96 -5.08 7.01
C MET A 223 13.84 -4.94 8.25
N GLN A 224 13.70 -5.83 9.24
CA GLN A 224 14.55 -5.82 10.42
C GLN A 224 16.01 -6.11 10.04
N GLU A 225 16.24 -7.10 9.19
CA GLU A 225 17.58 -7.43 8.66
C GLU A 225 18.18 -6.24 7.92
N PHE A 226 17.40 -5.60 7.03
CA PHE A 226 17.84 -4.42 6.28
C PHE A 226 18.24 -3.26 7.21
N VAL A 227 17.41 -2.91 8.20
CA VAL A 227 17.71 -1.83 9.14
C VAL A 227 18.94 -2.18 9.98
N GLN A 228 19.06 -3.42 10.46
CA GLN A 228 20.22 -3.89 11.20
C GLN A 228 21.51 -3.76 10.36
N LYS A 229 21.44 -4.15 9.08
CA LYS A 229 22.57 -4.05 8.15
C LYS A 229 22.98 -2.59 7.90
N ILE A 230 22.01 -1.69 7.68
CA ILE A 230 22.28 -0.25 7.59
C ILE A 230 22.97 0.27 8.85
N CYS A 231 22.48 -0.08 10.05
CA CYS A 231 23.10 0.35 11.30
C CYS A 231 24.54 -0.17 11.44
N SER A 232 24.79 -1.41 11.03
CA SER A 232 26.13 -2.01 11.00
C SER A 232 27.08 -1.29 10.04
N GLU A 233 26.61 -0.95 8.84
CA GLU A 233 27.37 -0.20 7.83
C GLU A 233 27.69 1.22 8.30
N ILE A 234 26.72 1.93 8.90
CA ILE A 234 26.93 3.25 9.51
C ILE A 234 27.99 3.18 10.62
N ALA A 235 27.99 2.10 11.40
CA ALA A 235 28.98 1.87 12.45
C ALA A 235 30.34 1.37 11.92
N GLY A 236 30.48 1.11 10.61
CA GLY A 236 31.70 0.60 10.00
C GLY A 236 32.04 -0.85 10.38
N LEU A 237 31.04 -1.64 10.77
CA LEU A 237 31.22 -3.02 11.26
C LEU A 237 31.13 -4.09 10.17
N SER A 238 30.68 -3.72 8.96
CA SER A 238 30.41 -4.68 7.88
C SER A 238 30.48 -4.08 6.49
#